data_AF-A0A260Q4S2-F1
#
_entry.id   AF-A0A260Q4S2-F1
#
_cell.length_a   1.000
_cell.length_b   1.000
_cell.length_c   1.000
_cell.angle_alpha   90.00
_cell.angle_beta   90.00
_cell.angle_gamma   90.00
#
_symmetry.space_group_name_H-M   'P 1'
#
loop_
_entity.id
_entity.type
_entity.pdbx_description
1 polymer ?
#
loop_
_entity_poly.entity_id
_entity_poly.type
_entity_poly.pdbx_seq_one_letter_code
_entity_poly.pdbx_strand_id
1 'polypeptide(L)'
;MIHRSTVHEVLIAVFQVRAFSDPDAPELAVLLWQRALDPEAGTWSLPGGTLRDDENLAASARRQLAEKVDVRSVAHLEQLSVFSEPERVPGDRRIASTFLGLVPISAEPTLPTDTAWHPVSALPDMSFDHGTVVAHARHRLVAKLSYTNIGFALAPVDFAISSLREIYGAALGYQVDATNLQRVLSRRGVIEPTGRRAPSGKAGGRPPALFRFADNSIRVTDEFAALRPPQT
;
A
#
# COMPACT_ATOMS: atom_id res chain seq x y z
N MET A 1 -10.95 37.30 17.18
CA MET A 1 -10.68 36.14 16.29
C MET A 1 -11.84 35.18 16.41
N ILE A 2 -12.39 34.70 15.29
CA ILE A 2 -13.47 33.70 15.30
C ILE A 2 -12.81 32.33 15.29
N HIS A 3 -13.01 31.54 16.35
CA HIS A 3 -12.58 30.14 16.41
C HIS A 3 -13.77 29.26 16.06
N ARG A 4 -13.68 28.48 14.98
CA ARG A 4 -14.70 27.50 14.57
C ARG A 4 -14.20 26.09 14.88
N SER A 5 -15.11 25.17 15.13
CA SER A 5 -14.78 23.75 15.30
C SER A 5 -14.08 23.22 14.04
N THR A 6 -13.03 22.43 14.24
CA THR A 6 -12.31 21.75 13.15
C THR A 6 -12.66 20.28 13.15
N VAL A 7 -13.15 19.78 12.02
CA VAL A 7 -13.42 18.36 11.83
C VAL A 7 -12.10 17.63 11.56
N HIS A 8 -11.84 16.56 12.30
CA HIS A 8 -10.72 15.66 12.04
C HIS A 8 -11.24 14.41 11.35
N GLU A 9 -10.68 14.08 10.19
CA GLU A 9 -10.94 12.82 9.51
C GLU A 9 -9.67 11.98 9.36
N VAL A 10 -9.90 10.71 9.06
CA VAL A 10 -8.87 9.76 8.67
C VAL A 10 -9.11 9.33 7.24
N LEU A 11 -8.06 9.35 6.41
CA LEU A 11 -8.08 8.84 5.05
C LEU A 11 -6.98 7.78 4.89
N ILE A 12 -7.24 6.71 4.15
CA ILE A 12 -6.29 5.62 3.95
C ILE A 12 -6.08 5.40 2.45
N ALA A 13 -4.85 5.62 1.98
CA ALA A 13 -4.42 5.16 0.66
C ALA A 13 -4.03 3.68 0.77
N VAL A 14 -4.93 2.79 0.32
CA VAL A 14 -4.70 1.34 0.32
C VAL A 14 -4.16 0.92 -1.03
N PHE A 15 -2.96 0.35 -1.07
CA PHE A 15 -2.37 -0.17 -2.29
C PHE A 15 -2.31 -1.69 -2.33
N GLN A 16 -2.40 -2.20 -3.56
CA GLN A 16 -2.15 -3.59 -3.91
C GLN A 16 -1.54 -3.63 -5.32
N VAL A 17 -0.69 -4.60 -5.60
CA VAL A 17 -0.28 -4.86 -7.00
C VAL A 17 -1.33 -5.75 -7.66
N ARG A 18 -1.86 -5.33 -8.81
CA ARG A 18 -2.93 -6.05 -9.52
C ARG A 18 -2.72 -5.97 -11.03
N ALA A 19 -3.15 -7.01 -11.74
CA ALA A 19 -3.31 -6.92 -13.19
C ALA A 19 -4.64 -6.22 -13.52
N PHE A 20 -4.61 -5.38 -14.56
CA PHE A 20 -5.79 -4.73 -15.14
C PHE A 20 -6.05 -5.29 -16.53
N SER A 21 -5.70 -4.53 -17.59
CA SER A 21 -5.94 -4.92 -18.97
C SER A 21 -4.93 -5.96 -19.47
N ASP A 22 -3.68 -5.86 -19.06
CA ASP A 22 -2.61 -6.81 -19.40
C ASP A 22 -2.32 -7.72 -18.19
N PRO A 23 -2.61 -9.03 -18.27
CA PRO A 23 -2.34 -9.98 -17.18
C PRO A 23 -0.84 -10.16 -16.90
N ASP A 24 0.04 -9.88 -17.86
CA ASP A 24 1.49 -10.04 -17.75
C ASP A 24 2.21 -8.75 -17.31
N ALA A 25 1.47 -7.64 -17.17
CA ALA A 25 1.99 -6.35 -16.73
C ALA A 25 1.18 -5.81 -15.54
N PRO A 26 1.38 -6.36 -14.33
CA PRO A 26 0.68 -5.85 -13.15
C PRO A 26 1.11 -4.42 -12.80
N GLU A 27 0.16 -3.66 -12.26
CA GLU A 27 0.33 -2.26 -11.87
C GLU A 27 0.05 -2.05 -10.38
N LEU A 28 0.57 -0.96 -9.83
CA LEU A 28 0.17 -0.51 -8.50
C LEU A 28 -1.26 0.03 -8.57
N ALA A 29 -2.17 -0.61 -7.85
CA ALA A 29 -3.56 -0.21 -7.73
C ALA A 29 -3.81 0.50 -6.39
N VAL A 30 -4.79 1.40 -6.37
CA VAL A 30 -5.35 2.02 -5.17
C VAL A 30 -6.82 1.66 -5.03
N LEU A 31 -7.24 1.33 -3.81
CA LEU A 31 -8.65 1.07 -3.51
C LEU A 31 -9.39 2.40 -3.32
N LEU A 32 -10.45 2.60 -4.10
CA LEU A 32 -11.27 3.81 -4.08
C LEU A 32 -12.74 3.46 -3.92
N TRP A 33 -13.49 4.42 -3.41
CA TRP A 33 -14.94 4.41 -3.20
C TRP A 33 -15.58 5.46 -4.11
N GLN A 34 -16.76 5.23 -4.68
CA GLN A 34 -17.54 6.26 -5.39
C GLN A 34 -18.44 7.07 -4.45
N ARG A 35 -18.09 8.35 -4.22
CA ARG A 35 -18.72 9.22 -3.22
C ARG A 35 -20.20 9.43 -3.53
N ALA A 36 -21.08 9.18 -2.56
CA ALA A 36 -22.54 9.29 -2.73
C ALA A 36 -23.14 10.62 -2.22
N LEU A 37 -22.34 11.48 -1.57
CA LEU A 37 -22.80 12.68 -0.88
C LEU A 37 -22.17 13.93 -1.49
N ASP A 38 -22.92 15.03 -1.50
CA ASP A 38 -22.38 16.34 -1.82
C ASP A 38 -21.43 16.88 -0.73
N PRO A 39 -20.52 17.81 -1.09
CA PRO A 39 -20.14 18.17 -2.45
C PRO A 39 -19.39 17.04 -3.16
N GLU A 40 -19.29 17.13 -4.49
CA GLU A 40 -18.56 16.19 -5.36
C GLU A 40 -19.12 14.75 -5.37
N ALA A 41 -20.44 14.60 -5.27
CA ALA A 41 -21.09 13.31 -5.49
C ALA A 41 -20.73 12.74 -6.88
N GLY A 42 -20.44 11.44 -6.93
CA GLY A 42 -20.05 10.71 -8.14
C GLY A 42 -18.53 10.61 -8.37
N THR A 43 -17.71 11.43 -7.70
CA THR A 43 -16.24 11.35 -7.73
C THR A 43 -15.71 10.18 -6.88
N TRP A 44 -14.43 9.82 -7.05
CA TRP A 44 -13.79 8.72 -6.32
C TRP A 44 -12.99 9.21 -5.10
N SER A 45 -13.21 8.58 -3.96
CA SER A 45 -12.63 8.95 -2.67
C SER A 45 -11.76 7.83 -2.10
N LEU A 46 -10.77 8.23 -1.29
CA LEU A 46 -10.06 7.28 -0.43
C LEU A 46 -11.00 6.74 0.66
N PRO A 47 -10.86 5.47 1.06
CA PRO A 47 -11.47 4.95 2.28
C PRO A 47 -11.14 5.85 3.47
N GLY A 48 -12.15 6.18 4.28
CA GLY A 48 -11.96 7.11 5.38
C GLY A 48 -13.26 7.67 5.95
N GLY A 49 -13.11 8.52 6.95
CA GLY A 49 -14.22 9.23 7.57
C GLY A 49 -13.81 9.94 8.86
N THR A 50 -14.79 10.56 9.50
CA THR A 50 -14.57 11.36 10.72
C THR A 50 -14.00 10.52 11.87
N LEU A 51 -13.04 11.11 12.58
CA LEU A 51 -12.50 10.59 13.83
C LEU A 51 -13.56 10.73 14.94
N ARG A 52 -13.82 9.65 15.67
CA ARG A 52 -14.76 9.68 16.81
C ARG A 52 -14.07 10.15 18.08
N ASP A 53 -14.86 10.62 19.05
CA ASP A 53 -14.36 11.16 20.32
C ASP A 53 -13.79 10.07 21.26
N ASP A 54 -14.10 8.80 21.00
CA ASP A 54 -13.73 7.63 21.80
C ASP A 54 -12.61 6.78 21.19
N GLU A 55 -11.99 7.23 20.11
CA GLU A 55 -10.94 6.48 19.40
C GLU A 55 -9.70 7.33 19.08
N ASN A 56 -8.55 6.67 18.92
CA ASN A 56 -7.35 7.31 18.38
C ASN A 56 -7.28 7.14 16.85
N LEU A 57 -6.34 7.85 16.20
CA LEU A 57 -6.18 7.83 14.74
C LEU A 57 -5.95 6.43 14.16
N ALA A 58 -5.15 5.61 14.83
CA ALA A 58 -4.85 4.26 14.36
C ALA A 58 -6.08 3.33 14.49
N ALA A 59 -6.84 3.46 15.58
CA ALA A 59 -8.10 2.76 15.77
C ALA A 59 -9.15 3.19 14.73
N SER A 60 -9.24 4.50 14.48
CA SER A 60 -10.10 5.05 13.42
C SER A 60 -9.72 4.52 12.04
N ALA A 61 -8.44 4.53 11.67
CA ALA A 61 -7.98 3.97 10.40
C ALA A 61 -8.38 2.50 10.24
N ARG A 62 -8.20 1.68 11.28
CA ARG A 62 -8.60 0.26 11.27
C ARG A 62 -10.12 0.09 11.16
N ARG A 63 -10.89 0.92 11.86
CA ARG A 63 -12.36 0.91 11.78
C ARG A 63 -12.87 1.30 10.40
N GLN A 64 -12.36 2.40 9.84
CA GLN A 64 -12.73 2.86 8.50
C GLN A 64 -12.39 1.82 7.42
N LEU A 65 -11.26 1.12 7.58
CA LEU A 65 -10.94 -0.04 6.75
C LEU A 65 -11.94 -1.18 6.98
N ALA A 66 -12.33 -1.48 8.23
CA ALA A 66 -13.25 -2.57 8.54
C ALA A 66 -14.66 -2.40 8.00
N GLU A 67 -15.11 -1.15 7.92
CA GLU A 67 -16.43 -0.83 7.39
C GLU A 67 -16.52 -1.07 5.86
N LYS A 68 -15.38 -1.19 5.16
CA LYS A 68 -15.32 -1.09 3.68
C LYS A 68 -14.42 -2.12 2.98
N VAL A 69 -13.50 -2.72 3.72
CA VAL A 69 -12.52 -3.71 3.26
C VAL A 69 -12.49 -4.84 4.28
N ASP A 70 -12.30 -6.07 3.84
CA ASP A 70 -11.97 -7.15 4.79
C ASP A 70 -10.59 -6.86 5.42
N VAL A 71 -10.57 -6.25 6.62
CA VAL A 71 -9.38 -5.79 7.37
C VAL A 71 -8.29 -6.85 7.46
N ARG A 72 -8.68 -8.12 7.43
CA ARG A 72 -7.76 -9.26 7.53
C ARG A 72 -6.74 -9.31 6.40
N SER A 73 -7.00 -8.60 5.29
CA SER A 73 -6.11 -8.52 4.13
C SER A 73 -5.02 -7.45 4.22
N VAL A 74 -5.09 -6.50 5.17
CA VAL A 74 -4.10 -5.41 5.28
C VAL A 74 -2.87 -5.89 6.03
N ALA A 75 -1.78 -6.13 5.29
CA ALA A 75 -0.52 -6.63 5.85
C ALA A 75 0.34 -5.53 6.47
N HIS A 76 0.15 -4.27 6.08
CA HIS A 76 0.85 -3.12 6.66
C HIS A 76 -0.04 -1.89 6.70
N LEU A 77 0.00 -1.15 7.80
CA LEU A 77 -0.70 0.11 7.97
C LEU A 77 0.19 1.08 8.74
N GLU A 78 0.50 2.24 8.14
CA GLU A 78 1.31 3.27 8.79
C GLU A 78 0.76 4.67 8.57
N GLN A 79 1.02 5.57 9.51
CA GLN A 79 0.68 6.98 9.35
C GLN A 79 1.55 7.62 8.25
N LEU A 80 0.91 8.35 7.35
CA LEU A 80 1.54 8.99 6.20
C LEU A 80 1.86 10.46 6.48
N SER A 81 0.83 11.31 6.55
CA SER A 81 0.96 12.78 6.70
C SER A 81 -0.34 13.38 7.21
N VAL A 82 -0.30 14.63 7.65
CA VAL A 82 -1.51 15.41 7.97
C VAL A 82 -1.74 16.43 6.87
N PHE A 83 -2.94 16.46 6.31
CA PHE A 83 -3.39 17.41 5.32
C PHE A 83 -4.30 18.43 5.99
N SER A 84 -3.90 19.70 5.91
CA SER A 84 -4.52 20.77 6.69
C SER A 84 -4.64 22.06 5.87
N GLU A 85 -4.75 22.01 4.55
CA GLU A 85 -5.09 23.22 3.79
C GLU A 85 -6.49 23.72 4.19
N PRO A 86 -6.69 25.01 4.53
CA PRO A 86 -7.97 25.53 5.06
C PRO A 86 -9.18 25.24 4.17
N GLU A 87 -8.97 25.25 2.85
CA GLU A 87 -10.01 25.12 1.82
C GLU A 87 -10.01 23.73 1.17
N ARG A 88 -9.33 22.73 1.76
CA ARG A 88 -9.22 21.39 1.16
C ARG A 88 -10.56 20.70 0.93
N VAL A 89 -11.55 21.01 1.76
CA VAL A 89 -12.93 20.52 1.63
C VAL A 89 -13.84 21.73 1.86
N PRO A 90 -14.82 22.00 0.98
CA PRO A 90 -15.79 23.07 1.18
C PRO A 90 -16.58 22.90 2.49
N GLY A 91 -16.89 24.01 3.15
CA GLY A 91 -17.70 24.03 4.37
C GLY A 91 -16.87 24.13 5.65
N ASP A 92 -17.12 23.24 6.60
CA ASP A 92 -16.42 23.25 7.89
C ASP A 92 -14.93 22.94 7.71
N ARG A 93 -14.11 23.66 8.47
CA ARG A 93 -12.66 23.47 8.49
C ARG A 93 -12.34 22.02 8.80
N ARG A 94 -11.60 21.36 7.91
CA ARG A 94 -11.28 19.94 8.00
C ARG A 94 -9.79 19.67 7.91
N ILE A 95 -9.28 18.83 8.80
CA ILE A 95 -7.93 18.26 8.74
C ILE A 95 -8.03 16.75 8.53
N ALA A 96 -7.14 16.19 7.71
CA ALA A 96 -7.08 14.75 7.47
C ALA A 96 -5.76 14.19 7.97
N SER A 97 -5.81 13.23 8.89
CA SER A 97 -4.68 12.36 9.19
C SER A 97 -4.71 11.18 8.23
N THR A 98 -3.69 11.07 7.39
CA THR A 98 -3.65 10.09 6.31
C THR A 98 -2.79 8.88 6.66
N PHE A 99 -3.13 7.73 6.10
CA PHE A 99 -2.43 6.46 6.30
C PHE A 99 -2.09 5.80 4.96
N LEU A 100 -1.00 5.03 4.95
CA LEU A 100 -0.65 4.10 3.88
C LEU A 100 -1.01 2.69 4.34
N GLY A 101 -1.91 2.03 3.61
CA GLY A 101 -2.24 0.61 3.77
C GLY A 101 -1.67 -0.21 2.62
N LEU A 102 -1.14 -1.40 2.90
CA LEU A 102 -0.67 -2.33 1.87
C LEU A 102 -1.36 -3.69 2.03
N VAL A 103 -1.83 -4.22 0.92
CA VAL A 103 -2.50 -5.51 0.82
C VAL A 103 -1.66 -6.43 -0.08
N PRO A 104 -1.38 -7.68 0.34
CA PRO A 104 -0.65 -8.64 -0.48
C PRO A 104 -1.39 -8.92 -1.79
N ILE A 105 -0.66 -9.11 -2.90
CA ILE A 105 -1.24 -9.48 -4.20
C ILE A 105 -2.11 -10.75 -4.15
N SER A 106 -1.82 -11.67 -3.22
CA SER A 106 -2.58 -12.90 -3.04
C SER A 106 -3.90 -12.73 -2.29
N ALA A 107 -4.19 -11.53 -1.77
CA ALA A 107 -5.44 -11.26 -1.09
C ALA A 107 -6.52 -10.82 -2.07
N GLU A 108 -7.69 -11.45 -1.97
CA GLU A 108 -8.86 -11.14 -2.81
C GLU A 108 -10.00 -10.64 -1.91
N PRO A 109 -9.96 -9.38 -1.45
CA PRO A 109 -11.03 -8.85 -0.61
C PRO A 109 -12.33 -8.73 -1.43
N THR A 110 -13.44 -9.16 -0.83
CA THR A 110 -14.78 -8.88 -1.37
C THR A 110 -15.05 -7.38 -1.27
N LEU A 111 -15.32 -6.75 -2.40
CA LEU A 111 -15.59 -5.31 -2.47
C LEU A 111 -17.10 -5.03 -2.56
N PRO A 112 -17.59 -3.98 -1.90
CA PRO A 112 -18.89 -3.39 -2.20
C PRO A 112 -19.01 -2.91 -3.66
N THR A 113 -20.23 -2.73 -4.16
CA THR A 113 -20.50 -2.32 -5.55
C THR A 113 -20.01 -0.92 -5.90
N ASP A 114 -19.88 -0.04 -4.91
CA ASP A 114 -19.38 1.34 -5.03
C ASP A 114 -17.86 1.43 -4.78
N THR A 115 -17.17 0.30 -4.69
CA THR A 115 -15.75 0.23 -4.33
C THR A 115 -14.98 -0.55 -5.39
N ALA A 116 -13.87 0.01 -5.87
CA ALA A 116 -13.07 -0.59 -6.92
C ALA A 116 -11.58 -0.29 -6.77
N TRP A 117 -10.75 -1.17 -7.35
CA TRP A 117 -9.33 -0.92 -7.52
C TRP A 117 -9.10 -0.12 -8.80
N HIS A 118 -8.30 0.95 -8.71
CA HIS A 118 -7.91 1.78 -9.85
C HIS A 118 -6.39 1.81 -10.00
N PRO A 119 -5.86 1.80 -11.22
CA PRO A 119 -4.42 1.95 -11.43
C PRO A 119 -3.95 3.33 -10.95
N VAL A 120 -2.90 3.37 -10.14
CA VAL A 120 -2.32 4.63 -9.63
C VAL A 120 -1.76 5.50 -10.76
N SER A 121 -1.39 4.87 -11.88
CA SER A 121 -0.94 5.52 -13.12
C SER A 121 -2.07 6.26 -13.86
N ALA A 122 -3.33 5.89 -13.63
CA ALA A 122 -4.50 6.46 -14.30
C ALA A 122 -5.67 6.58 -13.31
N LEU A 123 -5.51 7.48 -12.33
CA LEU A 123 -6.55 7.76 -11.35
C LEU A 123 -7.81 8.32 -12.02
N PRO A 124 -9.01 7.92 -11.56
CA PRO A 124 -10.26 8.54 -11.98
C PRO A 124 -10.36 9.97 -11.44
N ASP A 125 -11.48 10.64 -11.70
CA ASP A 125 -11.78 11.93 -11.07
C ASP A 125 -11.92 11.76 -9.54
N MET A 126 -10.98 12.35 -8.80
CA MET A 126 -10.81 12.15 -7.36
C MET A 126 -11.49 13.26 -6.57
N SER A 127 -12.13 12.92 -5.45
CA SER A 127 -12.70 13.92 -4.56
C SER A 127 -11.62 14.77 -3.90
N PHE A 128 -11.83 16.08 -3.85
CA PHE A 128 -11.00 17.04 -3.10
C PHE A 128 -9.49 16.90 -3.41
N ASP A 129 -8.67 16.82 -2.37
CA ASP A 129 -7.21 16.61 -2.46
C ASP A 129 -6.80 15.13 -2.38
N HIS A 130 -7.73 14.18 -2.54
CA HIS A 130 -7.43 12.74 -2.36
C HIS A 130 -6.41 12.22 -3.37
N GLY A 131 -6.39 12.75 -4.59
CA GLY A 131 -5.34 12.45 -5.57
C GLY A 131 -3.93 12.82 -5.08
N THR A 132 -3.81 13.94 -4.36
CA THR A 132 -2.55 14.37 -3.73
C THR A 132 -2.14 13.40 -2.61
N VAL A 133 -3.10 12.93 -1.81
CA VAL A 133 -2.84 11.91 -0.77
C VAL A 133 -2.31 10.61 -1.39
N VAL A 134 -2.89 10.17 -2.51
CA VAL A 134 -2.41 8.99 -3.26
C VAL A 134 -0.98 9.18 -3.76
N ALA A 135 -0.65 10.35 -4.32
CA ALA A 135 0.70 10.65 -4.77
C ALA A 135 1.72 10.61 -3.61
N HIS A 136 1.38 11.19 -2.45
CA HIS A 136 2.21 11.13 -1.24
C HIS A 136 2.41 9.71 -0.75
N ALA A 137 1.34 8.91 -0.74
CA ALA A 137 1.38 7.51 -0.35
C ALA A 137 2.30 6.69 -1.28
N ARG A 138 2.20 6.92 -2.60
CA ARG A 138 3.06 6.26 -3.60
C ARG A 138 4.53 6.61 -3.36
N HIS A 139 4.84 7.89 -3.17
CA HIS A 139 6.21 8.32 -2.87
C HIS A 139 6.75 7.68 -1.59
N ARG A 140 5.92 7.59 -0.53
CA ARG A 140 6.31 6.91 0.72
C ARG A 140 6.63 5.43 0.47
N LEU A 141 5.78 4.72 -0.28
CA LEU A 141 6.01 3.32 -0.61
C LEU A 141 7.31 3.12 -1.39
N VAL A 142 7.52 3.89 -2.47
CA VAL A 142 8.73 3.82 -3.31
C VAL A 142 9.99 4.08 -2.48
N ALA A 143 9.96 5.10 -1.62
CA ALA A 143 11.06 5.38 -0.71
C ALA A 143 11.33 4.19 0.21
N LYS A 144 10.30 3.67 0.89
CA LYS A 144 10.45 2.55 1.84
C LYS A 144 10.94 1.26 1.18
N LEU A 145 10.57 0.99 -0.07
CA LEU A 145 11.10 -0.16 -0.81
C LEU A 145 12.62 -0.09 -1.01
N SER A 146 13.21 1.11 -0.94
CA SER A 146 14.64 1.31 -1.16
C SER A 146 15.50 0.98 0.07
N TYR A 147 14.96 1.15 1.28
CA TYR A 147 15.73 1.05 2.53
C TYR A 147 15.09 0.18 3.62
N THR A 148 13.92 -0.40 3.39
CA THR A 148 13.24 -1.30 4.34
C THR A 148 12.90 -2.65 3.70
N ASN A 149 12.25 -3.54 4.45
CA ASN A 149 11.70 -4.79 3.94
C ASN A 149 10.21 -4.70 3.55
N ILE A 150 9.61 -3.49 3.44
CA ILE A 150 8.16 -3.28 3.29
C ILE A 150 7.49 -4.09 2.15
N GLY A 151 8.26 -4.56 1.17
CA GLY A 151 7.78 -5.47 0.13
C GLY A 151 7.10 -6.74 0.67
N PHE A 152 7.35 -7.14 1.93
CA PHE A 152 6.64 -8.25 2.58
C PHE A 152 5.12 -8.04 2.58
N ALA A 153 4.67 -6.78 2.62
CA ALA A 153 3.26 -6.43 2.71
C ALA A 153 2.54 -6.44 1.35
N LEU A 154 3.30 -6.56 0.25
CA LEU A 154 2.77 -6.67 -1.12
C LEU A 154 2.91 -8.09 -1.68
N ALA A 155 3.89 -8.85 -1.23
CA ALA A 155 4.17 -10.20 -1.70
C ALA A 155 3.30 -11.27 -1.02
N PRO A 156 3.05 -12.41 -1.70
CA PRO A 156 2.52 -13.59 -1.01
C PRO A 156 3.53 -14.12 0.01
N VAL A 157 3.10 -15.05 0.87
CA VAL A 157 3.97 -15.67 1.90
C VAL A 157 5.20 -16.34 1.28
N ASP A 158 5.00 -17.05 0.18
CA ASP A 158 6.07 -17.64 -0.62
C ASP A 158 5.98 -17.19 -2.07
N PHE A 159 7.10 -16.80 -2.66
CA PHE A 159 7.16 -16.27 -4.03
C PHE A 159 8.38 -16.78 -4.78
N ALA A 160 8.25 -16.86 -6.11
CA ALA A 160 9.39 -16.87 -7.01
C ALA A 160 9.98 -15.45 -7.13
N ILE A 161 11.26 -15.35 -7.46
CA ILE A 161 11.92 -14.04 -7.68
C ILE A 161 11.29 -13.27 -8.84
N SER A 162 10.78 -13.94 -9.87
CA SER A 162 10.06 -13.30 -10.98
C SER A 162 8.82 -12.56 -10.50
N SER A 163 8.01 -13.19 -9.64
CA SER A 163 6.83 -12.55 -9.06
C SER A 163 7.19 -11.39 -8.14
N LEU A 164 8.26 -11.53 -7.35
CA LEU A 164 8.74 -10.42 -6.51
C LEU A 164 9.22 -9.23 -7.36
N ARG A 165 9.91 -9.51 -8.47
CA ARG A 165 10.34 -8.51 -9.43
C ARG A 165 9.15 -7.75 -10.03
N GLU A 166 8.10 -8.45 -10.43
CA GLU A 166 6.87 -7.83 -10.95
C GLU A 166 6.23 -6.91 -9.91
N ILE A 167 6.13 -7.35 -8.65
CA ILE A 167 5.59 -6.54 -7.55
C ILE A 167 6.42 -5.28 -7.31
N TYR A 168 7.75 -5.42 -7.26
CA TYR A 168 8.65 -4.26 -7.13
C TYR A 168 8.53 -3.34 -8.33
N GLY A 169 8.47 -3.88 -9.54
CA GLY A 169 8.37 -3.09 -10.76
C GLY A 169 7.09 -2.28 -10.83
N ALA A 170 5.96 -2.90 -10.47
CA ALA A 170 4.66 -2.24 -10.39
C ALA A 170 4.65 -1.10 -9.37
N ALA A 171 5.19 -1.32 -8.16
CA ALA A 171 5.24 -0.32 -7.11
C ALA A 171 6.21 0.85 -7.44
N LEU A 172 7.38 0.54 -8.03
CA LEU A 172 8.40 1.51 -8.40
C LEU A 172 8.06 2.30 -9.67
N GLY A 173 7.29 1.70 -10.58
CA GLY A 173 6.97 2.26 -11.89
C GLY A 173 8.06 2.05 -12.95
N TYR A 174 9.00 1.13 -12.71
CA TYR A 174 10.04 0.74 -13.67
C TYR A 174 10.49 -0.70 -13.46
N GLN A 175 11.03 -1.32 -14.50
CA GLN A 175 11.44 -2.72 -14.43
C GLN A 175 12.71 -2.91 -13.57
N VAL A 176 12.66 -3.90 -12.68
CA VAL A 176 13.79 -4.30 -11.83
C VAL A 176 14.43 -5.55 -12.44
N ASP A 177 15.75 -5.69 -12.34
CA ASP A 177 16.43 -6.93 -12.71
C ASP A 177 16.26 -8.02 -11.63
N ALA A 178 15.79 -9.20 -12.02
CA ALA A 178 15.49 -10.30 -11.10
C ALA A 178 16.75 -10.81 -10.37
N THR A 179 17.85 -10.99 -11.10
CA THR A 179 19.10 -11.53 -10.54
C THR A 179 19.70 -10.56 -9.53
N ASN A 180 19.71 -9.26 -9.86
CA ASN A 180 20.19 -8.22 -8.98
C ASN A 180 19.30 -8.08 -7.73
N LEU A 181 17.97 -8.10 -7.89
CA LEU A 181 17.02 -8.04 -6.78
C LEU A 181 17.25 -9.19 -5.80
N GLN A 182 17.28 -10.42 -6.29
CA GLN A 182 17.56 -11.59 -5.47
C GLN A 182 18.91 -11.46 -4.75
N ARG A 183 19.99 -11.13 -5.48
CA ARG A 183 21.34 -11.01 -4.92
C ARG A 183 21.39 -9.99 -3.78
N VAL A 184 20.78 -8.82 -3.96
CA VAL A 184 20.77 -7.76 -2.93
C VAL A 184 19.94 -8.17 -1.71
N LEU A 185 18.71 -8.65 -1.92
CA LEU A 185 17.82 -9.00 -0.81
C LEU A 185 18.33 -10.20 -0.01
N SER A 186 18.87 -11.23 -0.67
CA SER A 186 19.47 -12.38 0.01
C SER A 186 20.74 -11.99 0.78
N ARG A 187 21.63 -11.18 0.19
CA ARG A 187 22.84 -10.71 0.89
C ARG A 187 22.52 -9.90 2.14
N ARG A 188 21.42 -9.14 2.12
CA ARG A 188 20.93 -8.34 3.26
C ARG A 188 20.07 -9.13 4.25
N GLY A 189 19.87 -10.44 4.02
CA GLY A 189 19.00 -11.28 4.87
C GLY A 189 17.55 -10.81 4.88
N VAL A 190 17.08 -10.16 3.82
CA VAL A 190 15.69 -9.68 3.70
C VAL A 190 14.78 -10.83 3.26
N ILE A 191 15.29 -11.70 2.40
CA ILE A 191 14.60 -12.90 1.94
C ILE A 191 15.46 -14.14 2.19
N GLU A 192 14.79 -15.26 2.40
CA GLU A 192 15.41 -16.58 2.60
C GLU A 192 14.78 -17.64 1.70
N PRO A 193 15.55 -18.65 1.26
CA PRO A 193 15.02 -19.76 0.49
C PRO A 193 14.14 -20.65 1.37
N THR A 194 13.01 -21.09 0.83
CA THR A 194 12.05 -21.95 1.55
C THR A 194 12.38 -23.45 1.45
N GLY A 195 13.35 -23.82 0.62
CA GLY A 195 13.62 -25.21 0.22
C GLY A 195 12.59 -25.79 -0.76
N ARG A 196 11.45 -25.12 -0.98
CA ARG A 196 10.41 -25.53 -1.93
C ARG A 196 10.62 -24.92 -3.31
N ARG A 197 9.92 -25.48 -4.29
CA ARG A 197 9.85 -24.97 -5.66
C ARG A 197 8.40 -24.79 -6.08
N ALA A 198 8.13 -23.81 -6.94
CA ALA A 198 6.81 -23.66 -7.52
C ALA A 198 6.51 -24.84 -8.46
N PRO A 199 5.25 -25.12 -8.80
CA PRO A 199 4.92 -26.07 -9.86
C PRO A 199 5.57 -25.67 -11.19
N SER A 200 5.91 -26.64 -12.03
CA SER A 200 6.34 -26.35 -13.41
C SER A 200 5.22 -25.64 -14.16
N GLY A 201 5.53 -24.51 -14.78
CA GLY A 201 4.57 -23.80 -15.64
C GLY A 201 4.24 -24.58 -16.91
N LYS A 202 3.16 -24.17 -17.59
CA LYS A 202 2.67 -24.79 -18.85
C LYS A 202 3.71 -24.84 -19.97
N ALA A 203 4.68 -23.91 -19.97
CA ALA A 203 5.72 -23.80 -20.98
C ALA A 203 6.88 -24.83 -20.83
N GLY A 204 6.92 -25.59 -19.72
CA GLY A 204 8.02 -26.50 -19.43
C GLY A 204 9.31 -25.77 -19.06
N GLY A 205 9.86 -26.05 -17.89
CA GLY A 205 11.08 -25.42 -17.42
C GLY A 205 11.48 -25.92 -16.03
N ARG A 206 12.70 -25.58 -15.59
CA ARG A 206 13.13 -25.90 -14.22
C ARG A 206 12.20 -25.18 -13.24
N PRO A 207 11.55 -25.91 -12.31
CA PRO A 207 10.69 -25.29 -11.32
C PRO A 207 11.44 -24.20 -10.53
N PRO A 208 10.93 -22.96 -10.43
CA PRO A 208 11.63 -21.88 -9.75
C PRO A 208 11.68 -22.15 -8.25
N ALA A 209 12.81 -21.81 -7.62
CA ALA A 209 12.93 -21.85 -6.16
C ALA A 209 12.02 -20.80 -5.53
N LEU A 210 11.38 -21.16 -4.42
CA LEU A 210 10.54 -20.25 -3.66
C LEU A 210 11.32 -19.62 -2.52
N PHE A 211 11.09 -18.34 -2.32
CA PHE A 211 11.62 -17.50 -1.25
C PHE A 211 10.49 -16.96 -0.41
N ARG A 212 10.83 -16.46 0.77
CA ARG A 212 9.95 -15.67 1.63
C ARG A 212 10.72 -14.52 2.24
N PHE A 213 10.01 -13.49 2.72
CA PHE A 213 10.63 -12.50 3.59
C PHE A 213 10.98 -13.14 4.93
N ALA A 214 12.15 -12.79 5.47
CA ALA A 214 12.63 -13.31 6.76
C ALA A 214 11.84 -12.74 7.96
N ASP A 215 11.17 -11.60 7.77
CA ASP A 215 10.38 -10.91 8.78
C ASP A 215 9.19 -10.21 8.11
N ASN A 216 8.04 -10.22 8.78
CA ASN A 216 6.79 -9.56 8.39
C ASN A 216 6.48 -8.30 9.22
N SER A 217 7.47 -7.81 9.96
CA SER A 217 7.48 -6.50 10.61
C SER A 217 8.40 -5.55 9.86
N ILE A 218 8.08 -4.26 9.90
CA ILE A 218 8.87 -3.23 9.19
C ILE A 218 10.23 -3.06 9.88
N ARG A 219 11.31 -3.23 9.12
CA ARG A 219 12.69 -2.96 9.57
C ARG A 219 13.51 -2.32 8.47
N VAL A 220 14.52 -1.55 8.87
CA VAL A 220 15.52 -1.00 7.94
C VAL A 220 16.42 -2.15 7.48
N THR A 221 16.67 -2.23 6.17
CA THR A 221 17.44 -3.32 5.53
C THR A 221 18.79 -2.85 5.02
N ASP A 222 19.02 -1.54 5.03
CA ASP A 222 20.26 -0.88 4.64
C ASP A 222 20.71 0.09 5.73
N GLU A 223 20.90 -0.44 6.94
CA GLU A 223 21.55 0.33 8.00
C GLU A 223 22.96 0.67 7.51
N PHE A 224 23.27 1.97 7.41
CA PHE A 224 24.66 2.42 7.32
C PHE A 224 25.46 1.65 8.38
N ALA A 225 26.63 1.15 8.02
CA ALA A 225 27.41 0.30 8.94
C ALA A 225 27.64 0.95 10.32
N ALA A 226 27.64 2.28 10.39
CA ALA A 226 27.73 3.07 11.62
C ALA A 226 26.48 3.05 12.53
N LEU A 227 25.32 2.61 12.03
CA LEU A 227 24.04 2.58 12.73
C LEU A 227 23.59 1.17 13.13
N ARG A 228 24.38 0.14 12.80
CA ARG A 228 24.04 -1.24 13.17
C ARG A 228 24.14 -1.41 14.69
N PRO A 229 23.10 -1.94 15.37
CA PRO A 229 23.23 -2.26 16.79
C PRO A 229 24.35 -3.30 17.01
N PRO A 230 25.06 -3.26 18.16
CA PRO A 230 26.00 -4.32 18.53
C PRO A 230 25.26 -5.67 18.54
N GLN A 231 25.87 -6.70 17.96
CA GLN A 231 25.29 -8.04 18.06
C GLN A 231 25.32 -8.48 19.53
N THR A 232 24.14 -8.68 20.12
CA THR A 232 23.95 -9.30 21.44
C THR A 232 24.25 -10.79 21.41
#